data_AF-A0A7S2EHI3-F1
#
_entry.id   AF-A0A7S2EHI3-F1
#
_cell.length_a   1.000
_cell.length_b   1.000
_cell.length_c   1.000
_cell.angle_alpha   90.00
_cell.angle_beta   90.00
_cell.angle_gamma   90.00
#
_symmetry.space_group_name_H-M   'P 1'
#
loop_
_entity.id
_entity.type
_entity.pdbx_description
1 polymer ?
#
loop_
_entity_poly.entity_id
_entity_poly.type
_entity_poly.pdbx_seq_one_letter_code
_entity_poly.pdbx_strand_id
1 'polypeptide(L)'
;KQPAMAQATNPILNSFLEAAETECEGLVEYCNSYANLTRAISRSRPLSPPVLTGTPVEINETATRFASLERNCVGALGGNKAHQAAENLTASAEGLREARSDLINRLRRAQQECGLQLAPSVGRSSRRRQLVGSGGEAQNSDFHRLVAMMRSHAELSGRAIKTCCYGGGASLLHANGLLASDVDGSSHEARIVALAAVRASISSIKQGIDTGMEGG
;
A
#
# COMPACT_ATOMS: atom_id res chain seq x y z
N LYS A 1 32.85 17.92 26.15
CA LYS A 1 33.22 17.21 24.90
C LYS A 1 32.29 16.00 24.79
N GLN A 2 31.20 16.14 24.03
CA GLN A 2 30.24 15.05 23.77
C GLN A 2 30.92 13.97 22.91
N PRO A 3 30.74 12.67 23.17
CA PRO A 3 31.05 11.67 22.17
C PRO A 3 29.93 11.69 21.12
N ALA A 4 30.31 11.89 19.87
CA ALA A 4 29.47 11.62 18.72
C ALA A 4 29.17 10.12 18.69
N MET A 5 27.99 9.72 19.16
CA MET A 5 27.45 8.38 18.87
C MET A 5 27.00 8.38 17.42
N ALA A 6 27.91 8.00 16.52
CA ALA A 6 27.54 7.58 15.19
C ALA A 6 26.67 6.32 15.34
N GLN A 7 25.34 6.51 15.23
CA GLN A 7 24.38 5.45 14.98
C GLN A 7 24.81 4.71 13.71
N ALA A 8 25.55 3.60 13.87
CA ALA A 8 25.62 2.59 12.84
C ALA A 8 24.29 1.85 12.84
N THR A 9 23.24 2.50 12.32
CA THR A 9 21.96 1.87 12.01
C THR A 9 22.24 0.61 11.18
N ASN A 10 21.75 -0.54 11.65
CA ASN A 10 21.97 -1.84 11.05
C ASN A 10 21.63 -1.78 9.53
N PRO A 11 22.56 -2.10 8.61
CA PRO A 11 22.35 -1.92 7.17
C PRO A 11 21.16 -2.73 6.63
N ILE A 12 20.88 -3.88 7.24
CA ILE A 12 19.72 -4.73 6.92
C ILE A 12 18.42 -4.01 7.26
N LEU A 13 18.40 -3.34 8.42
CA LEU A 13 17.25 -2.59 8.90
C LEU A 13 16.96 -1.37 8.03
N ASN A 14 17.99 -0.59 7.71
CA ASN A 14 17.84 0.56 6.81
C ASN A 14 17.34 0.11 5.43
N SER A 15 17.90 -0.99 4.92
CA SER A 15 17.44 -1.59 3.67
C SER A 15 15.96 -2.02 3.78
N PHE A 16 15.54 -2.67 4.87
CA PHE A 16 14.14 -3.03 5.06
C PHE A 16 13.22 -1.80 5.16
N LEU A 17 13.60 -0.78 5.94
CA LEU A 17 12.82 0.44 6.12
C LEU A 17 12.63 1.20 4.80
N GLU A 18 13.67 1.32 3.99
CA GLU A 18 13.58 1.92 2.65
C GLU A 18 12.53 1.19 1.79
N ALA A 19 12.56 -0.15 1.75
CA ALA A 19 11.54 -0.89 1.00
C ALA A 19 10.13 -0.78 1.61
N ALA A 20 10.02 -0.67 2.92
CA ALA A 20 8.73 -0.50 3.60
C ALA A 20 8.12 0.87 3.28
N GLU A 21 8.94 1.91 3.21
CA GLU A 21 8.54 3.25 2.77
C GLU A 21 8.11 3.24 1.31
N THR A 22 8.91 2.64 0.43
CA THR A 22 8.56 2.49 -1.00
C THR A 22 7.25 1.70 -1.20
N GLU A 23 7.01 0.61 -0.46
CA GLU A 23 5.73 -0.12 -0.51
C GLU A 23 4.57 0.77 -0.02
N CYS A 24 4.78 1.54 1.05
CA CYS A 24 3.77 2.46 1.56
C CYS A 24 3.44 3.58 0.57
N GLU A 25 4.44 4.13 -0.12
CA GLU A 25 4.26 5.15 -1.16
C GLU A 25 3.51 4.56 -2.37
N GLY A 26 3.91 3.38 -2.84
CA GLY A 26 3.19 2.68 -3.91
C GLY A 26 1.72 2.40 -3.55
N LEU A 27 1.42 2.10 -2.28
CA LEU A 27 0.05 1.88 -1.82
C LEU A 27 -0.77 3.19 -1.84
N VAL A 28 -0.15 4.32 -1.51
CA VAL A 28 -0.77 5.65 -1.60
C VAL A 28 -1.04 6.02 -3.06
N GLU A 29 -0.08 5.80 -3.95
CA GLU A 29 -0.23 6.03 -5.39
C GLU A 29 -1.37 5.20 -5.98
N TYR A 30 -1.43 3.91 -5.65
CA TYR A 30 -2.53 3.03 -6.06
C TYR A 30 -3.89 3.59 -5.60
N CYS A 31 -3.99 3.99 -4.32
CA CYS A 31 -5.22 4.57 -3.78
C CYS A 31 -5.63 5.87 -4.49
N ASN A 32 -4.67 6.72 -4.83
CA ASN A 32 -4.89 7.95 -5.58
C ASN A 32 -5.34 7.67 -7.02
N SER A 33 -4.68 6.75 -7.72
CA SER A 33 -5.05 6.30 -9.06
C SER A 33 -6.46 5.72 -9.09
N TYR A 34 -6.83 4.92 -8.08
CA TYR A 34 -8.17 4.39 -7.95
C TYR A 34 -9.21 5.50 -7.75
N ALA A 35 -8.92 6.48 -6.89
CA ALA A 35 -9.82 7.62 -6.68
C ALA A 35 -9.98 8.46 -7.96
N ASN A 36 -8.90 8.64 -8.73
CA ASN A 36 -8.93 9.33 -10.01
C ASN A 36 -9.76 8.58 -11.05
N LEU A 37 -9.63 7.25 -11.14
CA LEU A 37 -10.48 6.41 -11.98
C LEU A 37 -11.95 6.55 -11.59
N THR A 38 -12.26 6.44 -10.29
CA THR A 38 -13.63 6.59 -9.77
C THR A 38 -14.23 7.96 -10.12
N ARG A 39 -13.44 9.04 -10.01
CA ARG A 39 -13.87 10.39 -10.40
C ARG A 39 -14.05 10.52 -11.91
N ALA A 40 -13.16 9.94 -12.71
CA ALA A 40 -13.26 9.95 -14.17
C ALA A 40 -14.53 9.23 -14.64
N ILE A 41 -14.82 8.08 -14.04
CA ILE A 41 -16.06 7.30 -14.23
C ILE A 41 -17.30 8.10 -13.81
N SER A 42 -17.24 8.78 -12.67
CA SER A 42 -18.38 9.60 -12.22
C SER A 42 -18.66 10.77 -13.16
N ARG A 43 -17.60 11.37 -13.74
CA ARG A 43 -17.70 12.48 -14.70
C ARG A 43 -18.09 12.06 -16.11
N SER A 44 -17.99 10.78 -16.46
CA SER A 44 -18.45 10.25 -17.75
C SER A 44 -19.93 9.86 -17.73
N ARG A 45 -20.58 9.88 -16.56
CA ARG A 45 -22.04 9.74 -16.47
C ARG A 45 -22.72 10.98 -17.07
N PRO A 46 -23.84 10.80 -17.79
CA PRO A 46 -24.60 11.93 -18.31
C PRO A 46 -25.01 12.87 -17.18
N LEU A 47 -24.93 14.17 -17.46
CA LEU A 47 -25.44 15.24 -16.62
C LEU A 47 -26.95 15.06 -16.46
N SER A 48 -27.50 15.53 -15.34
CA SER A 48 -28.94 15.59 -15.17
C SER A 48 -29.55 16.41 -16.33
N PRO A 49 -30.65 15.95 -16.94
CA PRO A 49 -31.27 16.70 -18.02
C PRO A 49 -31.61 18.12 -17.53
N PRO A 50 -31.44 19.15 -18.37
CA PRO A 50 -31.77 20.51 -17.99
C PRO A 50 -33.24 20.58 -17.58
N VAL A 51 -33.58 21.45 -16.63
CA VAL A 51 -34.97 21.75 -16.31
C VAL A 51 -35.59 22.39 -17.55
N LEU A 52 -36.50 21.65 -18.21
CA LEU A 52 -37.12 22.08 -19.45
C LEU A 52 -38.30 23.00 -19.13
N THR A 53 -38.15 24.30 -19.40
CA THR A 53 -39.23 25.29 -19.33
C THR A 53 -39.49 25.85 -20.73
N GLY A 54 -40.74 25.82 -21.20
CA GLY A 54 -41.10 26.32 -22.53
C GLY A 54 -42.36 25.64 -23.08
N THR A 55 -42.67 25.92 -24.34
CA THR A 55 -43.73 25.22 -25.07
C THR A 55 -43.33 23.76 -25.37
N PRO A 56 -44.28 22.83 -25.57
CA PRO A 56 -43.97 21.42 -25.82
C PRO A 56 -43.01 21.17 -26.99
N VAL A 57 -43.04 22.03 -28.02
CA VAL A 57 -42.15 21.96 -29.18
C VAL A 57 -40.71 22.35 -28.79
N GLU A 58 -40.54 23.43 -28.03
CA GLU A 58 -39.23 23.90 -27.54
C GLU A 58 -38.62 22.92 -26.54
N ILE A 59 -39.44 22.31 -25.68
CA ILE A 59 -39.03 21.26 -24.74
C ILE A 59 -38.48 20.06 -25.52
N ASN A 60 -39.18 19.62 -26.58
CA ASN A 60 -38.77 18.47 -27.38
C ASN A 60 -37.47 18.75 -28.16
N GLU A 61 -37.34 19.92 -28.79
CA GLU A 61 -36.11 20.30 -29.50
C GLU A 61 -34.90 20.41 -28.56
N THR A 62 -35.10 20.97 -27.36
CA THR A 62 -34.04 21.11 -26.34
C THR A 62 -33.61 19.76 -25.80
N ALA A 63 -34.55 18.86 -25.50
CA ALA A 63 -34.24 17.49 -25.06
C ALA A 63 -33.47 16.69 -26.13
N THR A 64 -33.87 16.82 -27.40
CA THR A 64 -33.23 16.11 -28.51
C THR A 64 -31.80 16.61 -28.77
N ARG A 65 -31.59 17.93 -28.72
CA ARG A 65 -30.26 18.55 -28.83
C ARG A 65 -29.36 18.18 -27.65
N PHE A 66 -29.89 18.22 -26.42
CA PHE A 66 -29.15 17.83 -25.22
C PHE A 66 -28.71 16.36 -25.30
N ALA A 67 -29.62 15.44 -25.62
CA ALA A 67 -29.31 14.01 -25.75
C ALA A 67 -28.24 13.72 -26.84
N SER A 68 -28.23 14.49 -27.92
CA SER A 68 -27.24 14.34 -29.00
C SER A 68 -25.86 14.91 -28.62
N LEU A 69 -25.81 16.10 -28.01
CA LEU A 69 -24.57 16.72 -27.51
C LEU A 69 -23.93 15.92 -26.39
N GLU A 70 -24.74 15.41 -25.47
CA GLU A 70 -24.28 14.68 -24.31
C GLU A 70 -23.70 13.31 -24.69
N ARG A 71 -24.36 12.55 -25.57
CA ARG A 71 -23.82 11.26 -26.05
C ARG A 71 -22.50 11.41 -26.78
N ASN A 72 -22.34 12.44 -27.60
CA ASN A 72 -21.18 12.56 -28.48
C ASN A 72 -19.98 13.20 -27.75
N CYS A 73 -20.19 14.20 -26.88
CA CYS A 73 -19.09 14.91 -26.23
C CYS A 73 -18.71 14.32 -24.87
N VAL A 74 -19.68 13.96 -24.02
CA VAL A 74 -19.41 13.44 -22.66
C VAL A 74 -18.95 11.98 -22.73
N GLY A 75 -19.54 11.19 -23.63
CA GLY A 75 -19.14 9.79 -23.85
C GLY A 75 -17.70 9.66 -24.35
N ALA A 76 -17.30 10.44 -25.36
CA ALA A 76 -15.96 10.36 -25.93
C ALA A 76 -14.86 10.94 -25.02
N LEU A 77 -15.07 12.14 -24.44
CA LEU A 77 -14.09 12.77 -23.55
C LEU A 77 -14.03 12.09 -22.17
N GLY A 78 -15.17 11.64 -21.66
CA GLY A 78 -15.27 10.87 -20.42
C GLY A 78 -14.64 9.48 -20.56
N GLY A 79 -14.87 8.82 -21.70
CA GLY A 79 -14.27 7.53 -22.04
C GLY A 79 -12.75 7.58 -22.11
N ASN A 80 -12.17 8.57 -22.82
CA ASN A 80 -10.72 8.71 -22.93
C ASN A 80 -10.05 8.97 -21.57
N LYS A 81 -10.67 9.82 -20.72
CA LYS A 81 -10.15 10.09 -19.36
C LYS A 81 -10.27 8.88 -18.43
N ALA A 82 -11.34 8.11 -18.53
CA ALA A 82 -11.51 6.88 -17.76
C ALA A 82 -10.52 5.80 -18.22
N HIS A 83 -10.27 5.68 -19.52
CA HIS A 83 -9.28 4.76 -20.09
C HIS A 83 -7.86 5.08 -19.59
N GLN A 84 -7.42 6.35 -19.72
CA GLN A 84 -6.13 6.79 -19.21
C GLN A 84 -6.00 6.58 -17.70
N ALA A 85 -7.06 6.82 -16.92
CA ALA A 85 -7.06 6.57 -15.49
C ALA A 85 -6.95 5.07 -15.14
N ALA A 86 -7.49 4.18 -15.98
CA ALA A 86 -7.38 2.73 -15.81
C ALA A 86 -5.97 2.22 -16.14
N GLU A 87 -5.32 2.78 -17.16
CA GLU A 87 -3.91 2.49 -17.47
C GLU A 87 -3.01 2.90 -16.31
N ASN A 88 -3.19 4.13 -15.78
CA ASN A 88 -2.44 4.62 -14.62
C ASN A 88 -2.66 3.75 -13.37
N LEU A 89 -3.90 3.29 -13.15
CA LEU A 89 -4.20 2.36 -12.06
C LEU A 89 -3.46 1.02 -12.23
N THR A 90 -3.41 0.50 -13.46
CA THR A 90 -2.71 -0.76 -13.76
C THR A 90 -1.21 -0.62 -13.51
N ALA A 91 -0.59 0.46 -14.01
CA ALA A 91 0.82 0.75 -13.76
C ALA A 91 1.12 0.90 -12.25
N SER A 92 0.28 1.61 -11.51
CA SER A 92 0.45 1.75 -10.05
C SER A 92 0.29 0.42 -9.31
N ALA A 93 -0.57 -0.49 -9.80
CA ALA A 93 -0.74 -1.81 -9.22
C ALA A 93 0.48 -2.71 -9.47
N GLU A 94 1.11 -2.60 -10.64
CA GLU A 94 2.35 -3.30 -10.98
C GLU A 94 3.50 -2.78 -10.11
N GLY A 95 3.69 -1.46 -10.02
CA GLY A 95 4.70 -0.85 -9.14
C GLY A 95 4.54 -1.25 -7.67
N LEU A 96 3.31 -1.29 -7.15
CA LEU A 96 3.04 -1.76 -5.79
C LEU A 96 3.40 -3.25 -5.59
N ARG A 97 3.15 -4.11 -6.59
CA ARG A 97 3.55 -5.53 -6.53
C ARG A 97 5.06 -5.68 -6.52
N GLU A 98 5.77 -4.89 -7.31
CA GLU A 98 7.23 -4.87 -7.34
C GLU A 98 7.81 -4.40 -6.00
N ALA A 99 7.31 -3.30 -5.45
CA ALA A 99 7.72 -2.78 -4.14
C ALA A 99 7.48 -3.81 -3.02
N ARG A 100 6.32 -4.48 -3.03
CA ARG A 100 6.02 -5.59 -2.10
C ARG A 100 7.00 -6.75 -2.26
N SER A 101 7.30 -7.14 -3.49
CA SER A 101 8.26 -8.22 -3.78
C SER A 101 9.63 -7.87 -3.22
N ASP A 102 10.10 -6.63 -3.41
CA ASP A 102 11.36 -6.16 -2.84
C ASP A 102 11.35 -6.20 -1.31
N LEU A 103 10.30 -5.67 -0.66
CA LEU A 103 10.15 -5.73 0.80
C LEU A 103 10.26 -7.16 1.34
N ILE A 104 9.56 -8.12 0.72
CA ILE A 104 9.60 -9.53 1.12
C ILE A 104 10.98 -10.14 0.89
N ASN A 105 11.68 -9.76 -0.18
CA ASN A 105 13.05 -10.21 -0.42
C ASN A 105 14.02 -9.66 0.63
N ARG A 106 13.90 -8.38 1.01
CA ARG A 106 14.70 -7.78 2.09
C ARG A 106 14.42 -8.41 3.45
N LEU A 107 13.14 -8.71 3.74
CA LEU A 107 12.76 -9.49 4.93
C LEU A 107 13.39 -10.89 4.92
N ARG A 108 13.39 -11.58 3.78
CA ARG A 108 14.00 -12.91 3.65
C ARG A 108 15.51 -12.86 3.90
N ARG A 109 16.21 -11.85 3.38
CA ARG A 109 17.63 -11.63 3.67
C ARG A 109 17.88 -11.41 5.16
N ALA A 110 17.10 -10.53 5.80
CA ALA A 110 17.18 -10.31 7.24
C ALA A 110 16.98 -11.60 8.06
N GLN A 111 16.02 -12.45 7.65
CA GLN A 111 15.78 -13.74 8.27
C GLN A 111 16.91 -14.74 8.05
N GLN A 112 17.52 -14.76 6.85
CA GLN A 112 18.67 -15.62 6.55
C GLN A 112 19.88 -15.22 7.39
N GLU A 113 20.15 -13.93 7.55
CA GLU A 113 21.23 -13.44 8.41
C GLU A 113 20.98 -13.78 9.88
N CYS A 114 19.71 -13.76 10.32
CA CYS A 114 19.29 -14.22 11.64
C CYS A 114 19.46 -15.74 11.81
N GLY A 115 19.15 -16.52 10.76
CA GLY A 115 19.36 -17.97 10.72
C GLY A 115 20.81 -18.41 10.59
N LEU A 116 21.68 -17.58 9.99
CA LEU A 116 23.13 -17.80 9.89
C LEU A 116 23.84 -17.52 11.23
N GLN A 117 23.27 -16.66 12.09
CA GLN A 117 23.74 -16.48 13.48
C GLN A 117 23.25 -17.60 14.42
N LEU A 118 22.12 -18.24 14.10
CA LEU A 118 21.71 -19.52 14.68
C LEU A 118 22.53 -20.66 14.05
N ALA A 119 23.85 -20.65 14.24
CA ALA A 119 24.64 -21.85 13.98
C ALA A 119 23.96 -23.02 14.71
N PRO A 120 23.73 -24.17 14.04
CA PRO A 120 23.06 -25.29 14.67
C PRO A 120 23.87 -25.64 15.91
N SER A 121 23.24 -25.55 17.08
CA SER A 121 23.75 -26.22 18.27
C SER A 121 23.84 -27.69 17.91
N VAL A 122 25.05 -28.09 17.53
CA VAL A 122 25.42 -29.45 17.15
C VAL A 122 24.83 -30.39 18.19
N GLY A 123 24.18 -31.44 17.71
CA GLY A 123 23.73 -32.50 18.60
C GLY A 123 24.86 -32.92 19.54
N ARG A 124 24.60 -32.89 20.84
CA ARG A 124 25.06 -33.89 21.82
C ARG A 124 24.72 -33.41 23.22
N SER A 125 23.97 -34.27 23.90
CA SER A 125 24.24 -34.72 25.26
C SER A 125 25.22 -33.87 26.08
N SER A 126 24.68 -33.27 27.12
CA SER A 126 25.25 -33.26 28.47
C SER A 126 26.76 -33.09 28.57
N ARG A 127 27.24 -31.84 28.65
CA ARG A 127 28.34 -31.52 29.58
C ARG A 127 28.36 -30.04 29.97
N ARG A 128 27.89 -29.82 31.19
CA ARG A 128 28.28 -28.75 32.13
C ARG A 128 29.77 -28.36 31.95
N ARG A 129 30.01 -27.09 31.60
CA ARG A 129 31.03 -26.18 32.16
C ARG A 129 30.90 -24.84 31.43
N GLN A 130 30.41 -23.80 32.13
CA GLN A 130 31.24 -22.67 32.56
C GLN A 130 32.06 -22.05 31.42
N LEU A 131 31.66 -20.87 30.94
CA LEU A 131 32.53 -19.70 30.89
C LEU A 131 31.74 -18.44 30.48
N VAL A 132 32.04 -17.39 31.22
CA VAL A 132 31.60 -16.01 31.16
C VAL A 132 31.78 -15.41 29.76
N GLY A 133 30.76 -14.68 29.29
CA GLY A 133 30.77 -13.95 28.02
C GLY A 133 29.44 -13.26 27.73
N SER A 134 28.86 -12.57 28.71
CA SER A 134 27.53 -11.93 28.67
C SER A 134 27.45 -10.67 27.79
N GLY A 135 27.90 -10.76 26.53
CA GLY A 135 27.76 -9.70 25.52
C GLY A 135 27.08 -10.16 24.22
N GLY A 136 27.07 -11.47 23.92
CA GLY A 136 26.49 -12.01 22.68
C GLY A 136 25.02 -12.42 22.76
N GLU A 137 24.51 -12.74 23.95
CA GLU A 137 23.11 -13.20 24.13
C GLU A 137 22.10 -12.04 23.98
N ALA A 138 22.43 -10.85 24.48
CA ALA A 138 21.59 -9.66 24.34
C ALA A 138 21.49 -9.21 22.88
N GLN A 139 22.63 -9.13 22.17
CA GLN A 139 22.67 -8.74 20.75
C GLN A 139 21.89 -9.70 19.84
N ASN A 140 21.96 -11.01 20.10
CA ASN A 140 21.12 -11.99 19.39
C ASN A 140 19.63 -11.79 19.70
N SER A 141 19.27 -11.50 20.95
CA SER A 141 17.88 -11.27 21.34
C SER A 141 17.25 -10.03 20.70
N ASP A 142 18.03 -8.96 20.56
CA ASP A 142 17.59 -7.71 19.93
C ASP A 142 17.40 -7.88 18.42
N PHE A 143 18.30 -8.62 17.77
CA PHE A 143 18.17 -8.91 16.34
C PHE A 143 16.97 -9.82 16.04
N HIS A 144 16.68 -10.81 16.90
CA HIS A 144 15.46 -11.61 16.80
C HIS A 144 14.20 -10.77 16.96
N ARG A 145 14.18 -9.87 17.94
CA ARG A 145 13.07 -8.93 18.16
C ARG A 145 12.86 -8.03 16.95
N LEU A 146 13.94 -7.54 16.35
CA LEU A 146 13.90 -6.74 15.14
C LEU A 146 13.27 -7.48 13.96
N VAL A 147 13.72 -8.70 13.68
CA VAL A 147 13.15 -9.53 12.60
C VAL A 147 11.67 -9.85 12.86
N ALA A 148 11.26 -10.04 14.12
CA ALA A 148 9.86 -10.23 14.48
C ALA A 148 9.01 -8.97 14.17
N MET A 149 9.51 -7.78 14.46
CA MET A 149 8.84 -6.53 14.09
C MET A 149 8.71 -6.37 12.57
N MET A 150 9.77 -6.67 11.81
CA MET A 150 9.73 -6.64 10.34
C MET A 150 8.70 -7.63 9.76
N ARG A 151 8.59 -8.84 10.33
CA ARG A 151 7.55 -9.82 9.95
C ARG A 151 6.16 -9.28 10.22
N SER A 152 5.92 -8.77 11.42
CA SER A 152 4.63 -8.17 11.79
C SER A 152 4.24 -7.03 10.85
N HIS A 153 5.21 -6.21 10.41
CA HIS A 153 4.97 -5.18 9.41
C HIS A 153 4.57 -5.77 8.05
N ALA A 154 5.32 -6.74 7.53
CA ALA A 154 5.02 -7.35 6.22
C ALA A 154 3.64 -8.06 6.18
N GLU A 155 3.22 -8.64 7.31
CA GLU A 155 1.89 -9.21 7.48
C GLU A 155 0.80 -8.14 7.51
N LEU A 156 1.03 -7.06 8.27
CA LEU A 156 0.12 -5.91 8.32
C LEU A 156 -0.02 -5.26 6.94
N SER A 157 1.10 -5.00 6.26
CA SER A 157 1.12 -4.38 4.93
C SER A 157 0.41 -5.25 3.90
N GLY A 158 0.55 -6.58 3.99
CA GLY A 158 -0.20 -7.52 3.16
C GLY A 158 -1.70 -7.44 3.35
N ARG A 159 -2.15 -7.33 4.60
CA ARG A 159 -3.57 -7.11 4.90
C ARG A 159 -4.05 -5.75 4.39
N ALA A 160 -3.26 -4.69 4.57
CA ALA A 160 -3.59 -3.36 4.07
C ALA A 160 -3.73 -3.33 2.55
N ILE A 161 -2.78 -3.91 1.81
CA ILE A 161 -2.84 -4.06 0.35
C ILE A 161 -4.07 -4.87 -0.05
N LYS A 162 -4.37 -5.97 0.65
CA LYS A 162 -5.57 -6.75 0.36
C LYS A 162 -6.84 -5.90 0.54
N THR A 163 -6.95 -5.15 1.63
CA THR A 163 -8.07 -4.23 1.88
C THR A 163 -8.19 -3.16 0.80
N CYS A 164 -7.08 -2.56 0.37
CA CYS A 164 -7.08 -1.50 -0.64
C CYS A 164 -7.38 -2.02 -2.05
N CYS A 165 -6.80 -3.16 -2.44
CA CYS A 165 -6.83 -3.66 -3.81
C CYS A 165 -7.98 -4.66 -4.09
N TYR A 166 -8.42 -5.44 -3.10
CA TYR A 166 -9.50 -6.44 -3.30
C TYR A 166 -10.90 -5.91 -2.95
N GLY A 167 -11.01 -4.79 -2.25
CA GLY A 167 -12.29 -4.13 -1.94
C GLY A 167 -12.83 -3.24 -3.07
N GLY A 168 -12.25 -3.28 -4.27
CA GLY A 168 -12.58 -2.37 -5.36
C GLY A 168 -12.55 -3.05 -6.73
N GLY A 169 -13.48 -3.98 -6.96
CA GLY A 169 -13.94 -4.39 -8.29
C GLY A 169 -12.88 -4.62 -9.36
N ALA A 170 -12.42 -5.87 -9.48
CA ALA A 170 -11.65 -6.36 -10.63
C ALA A 170 -12.47 -6.39 -11.96
N SER A 171 -13.48 -5.54 -12.11
CA SER A 171 -14.23 -5.35 -13.35
C SER A 171 -14.93 -3.99 -13.33
N LEU A 172 -14.15 -2.90 -13.30
CA LEU A 172 -14.71 -1.55 -13.47
C LEU A 172 -15.10 -1.25 -14.92
N LEU A 173 -14.63 -2.05 -15.89
CA LEU A 173 -15.00 -2.01 -17.29
C LEU A 173 -15.48 -3.41 -17.70
N HIS A 174 -16.79 -3.57 -17.91
CA HIS A 174 -17.26 -4.74 -18.66
C HIS A 174 -16.70 -4.69 -20.10
N ALA A 175 -16.60 -5.85 -20.75
CA ALA A 175 -16.18 -5.97 -22.16
C ALA A 175 -17.05 -5.15 -23.15
N ASN A 176 -18.22 -4.67 -22.71
CA ASN A 176 -19.13 -3.79 -23.47
C ASN A 176 -18.96 -2.29 -23.11
N GLY A 177 -17.94 -1.92 -22.35
CA GLY A 177 -17.66 -0.53 -21.96
C GLY A 177 -18.55 0.04 -20.85
N LEU A 178 -19.43 -0.76 -20.25
CA LEU A 178 -20.27 -0.34 -19.13
C LEU A 178 -19.51 -0.42 -17.81
N LEU A 179 -19.72 0.59 -16.96
CA LEU A 179 -19.02 0.77 -15.68
C LEU A 179 -19.84 0.12 -14.57
N ALA A 180 -19.20 -0.72 -13.74
CA ALA A 180 -19.84 -1.30 -12.57
C ALA A 180 -20.27 -0.17 -11.60
N SER A 181 -21.58 -0.02 -11.40
CA SER A 181 -22.10 0.78 -10.30
C SER A 181 -21.89 -0.03 -9.03
N ASP A 182 -21.01 0.41 -8.15
CA ASP A 182 -21.13 0.32 -6.69
C ASP A 182 -19.75 0.58 -6.09
N VAL A 183 -19.53 1.83 -5.69
CA VAL A 183 -18.38 2.20 -4.85
C VAL A 183 -18.96 2.61 -3.50
N ASP A 184 -19.07 1.65 -2.58
CA ASP A 184 -19.54 1.91 -1.22
C ASP A 184 -18.58 2.86 -0.47
N GLY A 185 -19.13 3.84 0.24
CA GLY A 185 -18.37 4.81 1.05
C GLY A 185 -17.56 4.18 2.20
N SER A 186 -17.98 3.00 2.67
CA SER A 186 -17.25 2.20 3.68
C SER A 186 -15.86 1.76 3.18
N SER A 187 -15.66 1.66 1.86
CA SER A 187 -14.37 1.27 1.27
C SER A 187 -13.30 2.35 1.40
N HIS A 188 -13.68 3.63 1.47
CA HIS A 188 -12.74 4.74 1.59
C HIS A 188 -12.16 4.87 3.00
N GLU A 189 -13.00 4.78 4.03
CA GLU A 189 -12.58 4.80 5.44
C GLU A 189 -11.65 3.62 5.76
N ALA A 190 -11.99 2.42 5.26
CA ALA A 190 -11.15 1.24 5.43
C ALA A 190 -9.73 1.42 4.83
N ARG A 191 -9.61 2.12 3.69
CA ARG A 191 -8.31 2.44 3.06
C ARG A 191 -7.52 3.47 3.85
N ILE A 192 -8.17 4.50 4.39
CA ILE A 192 -7.53 5.48 5.27
C ILE A 192 -6.95 4.79 6.51
N VAL A 193 -7.75 3.95 7.16
CA VAL A 193 -7.31 3.19 8.35
C VAL A 193 -6.16 2.25 8.01
N ALA A 194 -6.23 1.54 6.86
CA ALA A 194 -5.16 0.66 6.41
C ALA A 194 -3.83 1.41 6.17
N LEU A 195 -3.88 2.57 5.48
CA LEU A 195 -2.71 3.41 5.25
C LEU A 195 -2.12 3.96 6.55
N ALA A 196 -2.98 4.43 7.46
CA ALA A 196 -2.55 4.90 8.77
C ALA A 196 -1.86 3.80 9.58
N ALA A 197 -2.39 2.57 9.55
CA ALA A 197 -1.79 1.42 10.22
C ALA A 197 -0.41 1.06 9.66
N VAL A 198 -0.24 1.07 8.33
CA VAL A 198 1.08 0.81 7.70
C VAL A 198 2.09 1.87 8.10
N ARG A 199 1.72 3.16 8.01
CA ARG A 199 2.59 4.28 8.43
C ARG A 199 2.96 4.21 9.91
N ALA A 200 1.98 3.91 10.78
CA ALA A 200 2.22 3.73 12.21
C ALA A 200 3.17 2.55 12.48
N SER A 201 3.05 1.46 11.72
CA SER A 201 3.96 0.31 11.83
C SER A 201 5.39 0.65 11.43
N ILE A 202 5.61 1.42 10.36
CA ILE A 202 6.95 1.92 9.99
C ILE A 202 7.51 2.79 11.11
N SER A 203 6.71 3.73 11.63
CA SER A 203 7.11 4.60 12.74
C SER A 203 7.44 3.80 13.99
N SER A 204 6.69 2.74 14.28
CA SER A 204 6.94 1.85 15.42
C SER A 204 8.24 1.07 15.26
N ILE A 205 8.59 0.61 14.06
CA ILE A 205 9.89 -0.02 13.81
C ILE A 205 11.01 0.99 14.06
N LYS A 206 10.85 2.23 13.57
CA LYS A 206 11.83 3.31 13.80
C LYS A 206 12.01 3.61 15.30
N GLN A 207 10.93 3.77 16.05
CA GLN A 207 10.97 4.07 17.50
C GLN A 207 11.40 2.88 18.38
N GLY A 208 11.10 1.65 17.96
CA GLY A 208 11.58 0.44 18.62
C GLY A 208 13.10 0.32 18.61
N ILE A 209 13.78 1.06 17.72
CA ILE A 209 15.24 1.20 17.68
C ILE A 209 15.71 2.19 18.76
N ASP A 210 15.04 3.33 18.87
CA ASP A 210 15.42 4.41 19.80
C ASP A 210 15.27 3.98 21.26
N THR A 211 14.24 3.20 21.58
CA THR A 211 13.97 2.72 22.94
C THR A 211 14.78 1.50 23.36
N GLY A 212 15.37 0.76 22.41
CA GLY A 212 16.23 -0.40 22.68
C GLY A 212 17.67 -0.05 23.09
N MET A 213 18.12 1.20 22.87
CA MET A 213 19.49 1.64 23.18
C MET A 213 19.64 2.40 24.50
N GLU A 214 18.54 2.73 25.20
CA GLU A 214 18.60 3.47 26.48
C GLU A 214 18.54 2.57 27.73
N GLY A 215 18.34 1.26 27.58
CA GLY A 215 18.20 0.31 28.68
C GLY A 215 19.13 -0.90 28.55
N GLY A 216 20.40 -0.74 28.89
CA GLY A 216 21.40 -1.81 28.95
C GLY A 216 22.73 -1.34 29.50
#